data_AF-A0AAE1CNT6-F1
#
_entry.id   AF-A0AAE1CNT6-F1
#
_cell.length_a   1.000
_cell.length_b   1.000
_cell.length_c   1.000
_cell.angle_alpha   90.00
_cell.angle_beta   90.00
_cell.angle_gamma   90.00
#
_symmetry.space_group_name_H-M   'P 1'
#
loop_
_entity.id
_entity.type
_entity.pdbx_description
1 polymer ?
#
loop_
_entity_poly.entity_id
_entity_poly.type
_entity_poly.pdbx_seq_one_letter_code
_entity_poly.pdbx_strand_id
1 'polypeptide(L)'
;MAPLRISFLIRSVYGFLPSNANLVRWGKKEDPTCPLCQCKQTTEHVLSSCKIALSHGRYTWRHNRDLQELAAIISSAKGETTLPKTNALIFKTERGAKS
;
A
#
# COMPACT_ATOMS: atom_id res chain seq x y z
N MET A 1 -14.66 14.24 8.91
CA MET A 1 -13.52 13.78 8.09
C MET A 1 -12.26 13.92 8.93
N ALA A 2 -11.56 12.84 9.32
CA ALA A 2 -10.38 12.97 10.17
C ALA A 2 -9.27 13.77 9.44
N PRO A 3 -8.75 14.89 9.98
CA PRO A 3 -7.82 15.80 9.30
C PRO A 3 -6.56 15.11 8.75
N LEU A 4 -6.19 13.98 9.35
CA LEU A 4 -5.06 13.15 8.91
C LEU A 4 -5.24 12.56 7.51
N ARG A 5 -6.47 12.23 7.09
CA ARG A 5 -6.75 11.58 5.78
C ARG A 5 -6.49 12.50 4.60
N ILE A 6 -6.99 13.74 4.66
CA ILE A 6 -6.79 14.75 3.60
C ILE A 6 -5.31 15.10 3.51
N SER A 7 -4.66 15.29 4.65
CA SER A 7 -3.23 15.63 4.70
C SER A 7 -2.34 14.51 4.13
N PHE A 8 -2.74 13.25 4.30
CA PHE A 8 -2.06 12.11 3.70
C PHE A 8 -2.21 12.10 2.17
N LEU A 9 -3.44 12.27 1.68
CA LEU A 9 -3.75 12.31 0.24
C LEU A 9 -2.97 13.39 -0.51
N ILE A 10 -2.96 14.61 0.03
CA ILE A 10 -2.21 15.71 -0.58
C ILE A 10 -0.72 15.36 -0.63
N ARG A 11 -0.16 14.88 0.49
CA ARG A 11 1.27 14.54 0.55
C ARG A 11 1.65 13.31 -0.29
N SER A 12 0.75 12.35 -0.49
CA SER A 12 1.01 11.18 -1.32
C SER A 12 1.10 11.56 -2.80
N VAL A 13 0.20 12.42 -3.27
CA VAL A 13 0.17 12.91 -4.66
C VAL A 13 1.42 13.72 -4.99
N TYR A 14 1.78 14.67 -4.12
CA TYR A 14 2.96 15.52 -4.33
C TYR A 14 4.27 14.88 -3.87
N GLY A 15 4.25 13.63 -3.41
CA GLY A 15 5.45 12.92 -3.00
C GLY A 15 6.12 13.48 -1.74
N PHE A 16 5.40 14.19 -0.88
CA PHE A 16 5.87 14.76 0.41
C PHE A 16 5.67 13.84 1.61
N LEU A 17 5.36 12.55 1.38
CA LEU A 17 5.32 11.58 2.47
C LEU A 17 6.71 11.36 3.07
N PRO A 18 6.82 10.97 4.34
CA PRO A 18 8.09 10.68 5.02
C PRO A 18 8.73 9.37 4.53
N SER A 19 9.04 9.28 3.24
CA SER A 19 9.88 8.22 2.66
C SER A 19 11.34 8.44 3.07
N ASN A 20 12.17 7.39 3.13
CA ASN A 20 13.58 7.57 3.52
C ASN A 20 14.31 8.57 2.62
N ALA A 21 13.99 8.62 1.31
CA ALA A 21 14.55 9.64 0.42
C ALA A 21 14.20 11.08 0.86
N ASN A 22 12.98 11.32 1.33
CA ASN A 22 12.59 12.63 1.84
C ASN A 22 13.13 12.90 3.25
N LEU A 23 13.22 11.88 4.11
CA LEU A 23 13.82 12.02 5.43
C LEU A 23 15.29 12.44 5.33
N VAL A 24 16.03 11.90 4.36
CA VAL A 24 17.41 12.34 4.06
C VAL A 24 17.43 13.79 3.58
N ARG A 25 16.53 14.16 2.65
CA ARG A 25 16.41 15.56 2.19
C ARG A 25 16.08 16.54 3.32
N TRP A 26 15.36 16.09 4.35
CA TRP A 26 15.02 16.89 5.52
C TRP A 26 16.08 16.84 6.63
N GLY A 27 17.22 16.18 6.41
CA GLY A 27 18.26 16.03 7.43
C GLY A 27 17.84 15.18 8.64
N LYS A 28 16.80 14.36 8.50
CA LYS A 28 16.28 13.49 9.58
C LYS A 28 16.80 12.05 9.51
N LYS A 29 17.47 11.69 8.42
CA LYS A 29 18.06 10.37 8.20
C LYS A 29 19.30 10.52 7.33
N GLU A 30 20.25 9.59 7.46
CA GLU A 30 21.48 9.58 6.66
C GLU A 30 21.33 8.77 5.37
N ASP A 31 20.60 7.65 5.43
CA ASP A 31 20.49 6.69 4.33
C ASP A 31 19.07 6.63 3.71
N PRO A 32 18.93 6.84 2.39
CA PRO A 32 17.64 6.76 1.70
C PRO A 32 17.23 5.32 1.31
N THR A 33 17.98 4.28 1.67
CA THR A 33 17.70 2.90 1.26
C THR A 33 16.39 2.33 1.81
N CYS A 34 15.80 1.41 1.07
CA CYS A 34 14.66 0.63 1.47
C CYS A 34 15.10 -0.52 2.39
N PRO A 35 14.51 -0.69 3.58
CA PRO A 35 14.92 -1.78 4.48
C PRO A 35 14.62 -3.17 3.93
N LEU A 36 13.82 -3.27 2.86
CA LEU A 36 13.41 -4.54 2.27
C LEU A 36 14.27 -4.96 1.10
N CYS A 37 14.48 -4.05 0.15
CA CYS A 37 15.16 -4.34 -1.12
C CYS A 37 16.46 -3.56 -1.31
N GLN A 38 16.86 -2.73 -0.34
CA GLN A 38 18.08 -1.92 -0.33
C GLN A 38 18.20 -0.89 -1.49
N CYS A 39 17.19 -0.76 -2.35
CA CYS A 39 17.12 0.31 -3.34
C CYS A 39 16.71 1.64 -2.69
N LYS A 40 16.93 2.77 -3.38
CA LYS A 40 16.46 4.09 -2.93
C LYS A 40 14.94 4.09 -2.69
N GLN A 41 14.52 4.45 -1.49
CA GLN A 41 13.13 4.42 -1.06
C GLN A 41 12.46 5.79 -1.27
N THR A 42 11.89 5.99 -2.46
CA THR A 42 10.99 7.11 -2.75
C THR A 42 9.56 6.84 -2.26
N THR A 43 8.69 7.85 -2.31
CA THR A 43 7.27 7.68 -2.01
C THR A 43 6.61 6.64 -2.94
N GLU A 44 6.89 6.71 -4.24
CA GLU A 44 6.42 5.73 -5.23
C GLU A 44 6.95 4.31 -4.93
N HIS A 45 8.21 4.20 -4.53
CA HIS A 45 8.81 2.93 -4.14
C HIS A 45 8.02 2.24 -3.02
N VAL A 46 7.66 2.99 -1.96
CA VAL A 46 6.89 2.43 -0.83
C VAL A 46 5.49 2.03 -1.26
N LEU A 47 4.84 2.85 -2.11
CA LEU A 47 3.44 2.67 -2.46
C LEU A 47 3.18 1.59 -3.51
N SER A 48 4.08 1.41 -4.50
CA SER A 48 3.81 0.52 -5.64
C SER A 48 5.03 -0.21 -6.20
N SER A 49 6.25 0.30 -6.03
CA SER A 49 7.39 -0.12 -6.86
C SER A 49 8.47 -0.93 -6.12
N CYS A 50 8.23 -1.36 -4.87
CA CYS A 50 9.19 -2.19 -4.14
C CYS A 50 9.09 -3.66 -4.58
N LYS A 51 10.14 -4.16 -5.22
CA LYS A 51 10.23 -5.55 -5.72
C LYS A 51 9.99 -6.61 -4.64
N ILE A 52 10.57 -6.41 -3.45
CA ILE A 52 10.40 -7.35 -2.32
C ILE A 52 9.01 -7.23 -1.70
N ALA A 53 8.44 -6.03 -1.63
CA ALA A 53 7.06 -5.88 -1.16
C ALA A 53 6.05 -6.54 -2.11
N LEU A 54 6.31 -6.44 -3.41
CA LEU A 54 5.53 -7.12 -4.46
C LEU A 54 5.67 -8.64 -4.35
N SER A 55 6.89 -9.17 -4.30
CA SER A 55 7.11 -10.62 -4.24
C SER A 55 6.59 -11.25 -2.94
N HIS A 56 6.63 -10.52 -1.83
CA HIS A 56 6.06 -10.97 -0.55
C HIS A 56 4.53 -10.80 -0.48
N GLY A 57 3.88 -10.30 -1.54
CA GLY A 57 2.41 -10.13 -1.59
C GLY A 57 1.85 -9.03 -0.70
N ARG A 58 2.67 -8.07 -0.25
CA ARG A 58 2.20 -6.99 0.66
C ARG A 58 1.20 -6.06 -0.02
N TYR A 59 1.42 -5.75 -1.29
CA TYR A 59 0.49 -4.94 -2.08
C TYR A 59 -0.83 -5.67 -2.25
N THR A 60 -0.79 -6.97 -2.56
CA THR A 60 -1.97 -7.83 -2.63
C THR A 60 -2.75 -7.83 -1.33
N TRP A 61 -2.08 -7.98 -0.18
CA TRP A 61 -2.75 -7.94 1.11
C TRP A 61 -3.44 -6.60 1.36
N ARG A 62 -2.74 -5.47 1.13
CA ARG A 62 -3.34 -4.12 1.27
C ARG A 62 -4.54 -3.92 0.37
N HIS A 63 -4.41 -4.22 -0.92
CA HIS A 63 -5.49 -4.03 -1.89
C HIS A 63 -6.68 -4.94 -1.60
N ASN A 64 -6.44 -6.21 -1.23
CA ASN A 64 -7.53 -7.11 -0.84
C ASN A 64 -8.25 -6.60 0.40
N ARG A 65 -7.52 -6.03 1.38
CA ARG A 65 -8.13 -5.45 2.58
C ARG A 65 -9.02 -4.26 2.25
N ASP A 66 -8.52 -3.35 1.41
CA ASP A 66 -9.30 -2.18 0.97
C ASP A 66 -10.55 -2.61 0.18
N LEU A 67 -10.42 -3.61 -0.71
CA LEU A 67 -11.56 -4.15 -1.47
C LEU A 67 -12.58 -4.87 -0.58
N GLN A 68 -12.14 -5.59 0.44
CA GLN A 68 -13.04 -6.23 1.42
C GLN A 68 -13.88 -5.20 2.17
N GLU A 69 -13.28 -4.08 2.57
CA GLU A 69 -14.01 -2.99 3.23
C GLU A 69 -15.07 -2.38 2.30
N LEU A 70 -14.70 -2.11 1.03
CA LEU A 70 -15.64 -1.60 0.04
C LEU A 70 -16.78 -2.59 -0.24
N ALA A 71 -16.47 -3.89 -0.35
CA ALA A 71 -17.47 -4.93 -0.53
C ALA A 71 -18.44 -4.99 0.67
N ALA A 72 -17.94 -4.87 1.90
CA ALA A 72 -18.76 -4.84 3.10
C ALA A 72 -19.75 -3.67 3.09
N ILE A 73 -19.28 -2.47 2.73
CA ILE A 73 -20.13 -1.27 2.63
C ILE A 73 -21.22 -1.47 1.57
N ILE A 74 -20.86 -2.02 0.41
CA ILE A 74 -21.80 -2.24 -0.70
C ILE A 74 -22.84 -3.32 -0.35
N SER A 75 -22.45 -4.44 0.25
CA SER A 75 -23.39 -5.49 0.68
C SER A 75 -24.34 -4.97 1.77
N SER A 76 -23.85 -4.17 2.71
CA SER A 76 -24.70 -3.50 3.69
C SER A 76 -25.71 -2.57 3.03
N ALA A 77 -25.31 -1.80 2.02
CA ALA A 77 -26.22 -0.91 1.28
C ALA A 77 -27.29 -1.68 0.48
N LYS A 78 -27.00 -2.92 0.06
CA LYS A 78 -27.94 -3.81 -0.63
C LYS A 78 -28.92 -4.53 0.31
N GLY A 79 -28.75 -4.42 1.63
CA GLY A 79 -29.56 -5.17 2.60
C GLY A 79 -29.16 -6.65 2.72
N GLU A 80 -27.98 -7.03 2.21
CA GLU A 80 -27.44 -8.38 2.34
C GLU A 80 -26.77 -8.53 3.72
N THR A 81 -27.31 -9.37 4.60
CA THR A 81 -26.77 -9.63 5.95
C THR A 81 -25.54 -10.55 5.97
N THR A 82 -25.11 -11.04 4.81
CA THR A 82 -23.96 -11.95 4.70
C THR A 82 -22.81 -11.24 4.01
N LEU A 83 -21.74 -10.95 4.76
CA LEU A 83 -20.45 -10.64 4.14
C LEU A 83 -20.03 -11.83 3.27
N PRO A 84 -19.57 -11.62 2.03
CA PRO A 84 -18.88 -12.66 1.30
C PRO A 84 -17.73 -13.15 2.18
N LYS A 85 -17.80 -14.39 2.67
CA LYS A 85 -16.66 -15.05 3.34
C LYS A 85 -15.62 -15.36 2.27
N THR A 86 -14.96 -14.33 1.74
CA THR A 86 -13.90 -14.52 0.77
C THR A 86 -12.58 -14.74 1.49
N ASN A 87 -12.38 -16.00 1.89
CA ASN A 87 -11.04 -16.60 1.99
C ASN A 87 -10.37 -16.70 0.59
N ALA A 88 -11.08 -16.31 -0.47
CA ALA A 88 -10.56 -16.21 -1.82
C ALA A 88 -9.73 -14.92 -1.96
N LEU A 89 -8.45 -15.10 -2.25
CA LEU A 89 -7.52 -14.06 -2.70
C LEU A 89 -8.16 -13.30 -3.89
N ILE A 90 -8.65 -12.09 -3.65
CA ILE A 90 -9.32 -11.25 -4.68
C ILE A 90 -8.34 -10.94 -5.83
N PHE A 91 -7.07 -10.75 -5.49
CA PHE A 91 -5.96 -10.83 -6.44
C PHE A 91 -5.08 -12.05 -6.13
N LYS A 92 -4.95 -12.98 -7.08
CA LYS A 92 -3.86 -13.97 -7.08
C LYS A 92 -2.66 -13.33 -7.77
N THR A 93 -1.57 -13.07 -7.04
CA THR A 93 -0.29 -12.83 -7.71
C THR A 93 0.17 -14.16 -8.26
N GLU A 94 0.11 -14.33 -9.57
CA GLU A 94 0.89 -15.36 -10.23
C GLU A 94 2.35 -15.08 -9.89
N ARG A 95 3.03 -16.07 -9.30
CA ARG A 95 4.45 -15.97 -8.97
C ARG A 95 5.19 -15.64 -10.25
N GLY A 96 5.63 -14.38 -10.41
CA GLY A 96 6.58 -13.99 -11.44
C GLY A 96 7.79 -14.91 -11.31
N ALA A 97 7.99 -15.72 -12.35
CA ALA A 97 9.12 -16.62 -12.46
C ALA A 97 10.43 -15.84 -12.25
N LYS A 98 11.32 -16.48 -11.51
CA LYS A 98 12.69 -16.04 -11.27
C LYS A 98 13.35 -15.63 -12.59
N SER A 99 14.06 -14.50 -12.56
CA SER A 99 15.22 -14.24 -13.41
C SER A 99 16.41 -13.96 -12.50
#